data_AF-A0A8I5NEG4-F1
#
_entry.id   AF-A0A8I5NEG4-F1
#
_cell.length_a   1.000
_cell.length_b   1.000
_cell.length_c   1.000
_cell.angle_alpha   90.00
_cell.angle_beta   90.00
_cell.angle_gamma   90.00
#
_symmetry.space_group_name_H-M   'P 1'
#
loop_
_entity.id
_entity.type
_entity.pdbx_description
1 polymer ?
#
loop_
_entity_poly.entity_id
_entity_poly.type
_entity_poly.pdbx_seq_one_letter_code
_entity_poly.pdbx_strand_id
1 'polypeptide(L)'
;MGSQGLDWRVGYRDVRRTPRVRGEIPVELWPRRRGAAGRLQLWALLCEAPAGPRSAEIRHPKESPALATWCPFRRHHRPMRLLAFVVLALFAVSQAEEGARLLASKSLLNRYAVEGRDLTLQYNIYNVGSSAALDVELSDDSFPPEDFGIVSGMLNVKWDRIAPASNVSHTVVLRPLKAGYFNFTSATITYLAQEDGPVVIGSTSAPGQGGILAQREFDRRFSPHFLDWAAFGVMTLPSIGIPLLLWYSSKRKYDTPKTKKN
;
A
#
# COMPACT_ATOMS: atom_id res chain seq x y z
N MET A 1 -20.77 -34.82 72.17
CA MET A 1 -20.64 -33.35 72.36
C MET A 1 -19.27 -32.94 71.86
N GLY A 2 -19.21 -32.08 70.84
CA GLY A 2 -17.97 -31.61 70.23
C GLY A 2 -18.31 -30.69 69.07
N SER A 3 -18.39 -29.40 69.37
CA SER A 3 -18.94 -28.32 68.57
C SER A 3 -18.13 -28.04 67.30
N GLN A 4 -18.86 -27.74 66.22
CA GLN A 4 -18.35 -27.12 65.00
C GLN A 4 -17.91 -25.67 65.29
N GLY A 5 -16.85 -25.22 64.61
CA GLY A 5 -16.39 -23.84 64.61
C GLY A 5 -15.82 -23.47 63.25
N LEU A 6 -16.58 -22.68 62.49
CA LEU A 6 -16.24 -22.10 61.19
C LEU A 6 -15.27 -20.91 61.40
N ASP A 7 -14.05 -20.98 60.86
CA ASP A 7 -13.10 -19.85 60.83
C ASP A 7 -13.35 -19.01 59.57
N TRP A 8 -14.02 -17.86 59.76
CA TRP A 8 -14.21 -16.82 58.74
C TRP A 8 -13.09 -15.79 58.86
N ARG A 9 -11.94 -16.04 58.23
CA ARG A 9 -10.86 -15.06 58.20
C ARG A 9 -10.91 -14.19 56.94
N VAL A 10 -11.62 -13.08 57.06
CA VAL A 10 -11.57 -11.92 56.18
C VAL A 10 -10.21 -11.23 56.35
N GLY A 11 -9.33 -11.40 55.37
CA GLY A 11 -8.04 -10.70 55.28
C GLY A 11 -8.14 -9.49 54.37
N TYR A 12 -8.42 -8.32 54.93
CA TYR A 12 -8.26 -7.02 54.27
C TYR A 12 -6.77 -6.79 53.99
N ARG A 13 -6.34 -6.89 52.71
CA ARG A 13 -5.01 -6.43 52.29
C ARG A 13 -5.11 -5.10 51.56
N ASP A 14 -4.48 -4.14 52.22
CA ASP A 14 -4.17 -2.77 51.87
C ASP A 14 -3.63 -2.63 50.44
N VAL A 15 -4.44 -2.06 49.53
CA VAL A 15 -4.01 -1.66 48.18
C VAL A 15 -3.62 -0.19 48.23
N ARG A 16 -2.44 0.08 48.78
CA ARG A 16 -1.71 1.34 48.56
C ARG A 16 -0.28 1.03 48.16
N ARG A 17 -0.03 1.08 46.85
CA ARG A 17 1.19 1.61 46.19
C ARG A 17 1.13 1.29 44.70
N THR A 18 0.54 2.20 43.93
CA THR A 18 0.83 2.35 42.51
C THR A 18 2.26 2.90 42.37
N PRO A 19 3.17 2.25 41.63
CA PRO A 19 4.36 2.94 41.19
C PRO A 19 3.97 3.96 40.12
N ARG A 20 4.08 5.25 40.48
CA ARG A 20 4.00 6.40 39.58
C ARG A 20 5.24 6.38 38.68
N VAL A 21 5.20 5.59 37.61
CA VAL A 21 6.21 5.68 36.54
C VAL A 21 5.91 6.96 35.76
N ARG A 22 6.82 7.90 35.96
CA ARG A 22 6.90 9.21 35.31
C ARG A 22 7.35 8.96 33.87
N GLY A 23 6.40 8.83 32.96
CA GLY A 23 6.63 8.76 31.51
C GLY A 23 5.97 9.97 30.87
N GLU A 24 6.77 11.00 30.62
CA GLU A 24 6.37 12.15 29.84
C GLU A 24 6.03 11.70 28.42
N ILE A 25 4.88 12.16 27.93
CA ILE A 25 4.42 11.97 26.56
C ILE A 25 5.07 13.07 25.71
N PRO A 26 5.78 12.77 24.61
CA PRO A 26 5.93 13.71 23.53
C PRO A 26 4.80 13.48 22.53
N VAL A 27 3.84 14.39 22.55
CA VAL A 27 2.91 14.62 21.44
C VAL A 27 3.64 15.51 20.42
N GLU A 28 3.49 15.17 19.14
CA GLU A 28 3.98 15.86 17.93
C GLU A 28 5.43 15.65 17.49
N LEU A 29 5.60 15.17 16.25
CA LEU A 29 6.22 15.97 15.17
C LEU A 29 6.00 15.32 13.79
N TRP A 30 4.91 15.76 13.15
CA TRP A 30 4.72 15.70 11.70
C TRP A 30 5.79 16.58 11.02
N PRO A 31 6.25 16.30 9.78
CA PRO A 31 7.16 17.19 9.08
C PRO A 31 6.41 18.45 8.65
N ARG A 32 6.50 19.51 9.47
CA ARG A 32 6.09 20.86 9.10
C ARG A 32 7.15 21.40 8.13
N ARG A 33 6.77 21.53 6.86
CA ARG A 33 7.53 22.29 5.83
C ARG A 33 7.91 23.65 6.41
N ARG A 34 9.21 23.93 6.53
CA ARG A 34 9.71 25.29 6.71
C ARG A 34 9.86 25.92 5.33
N GLY A 35 9.14 27.03 5.15
CA GLY A 35 9.43 27.97 4.08
C GLY A 35 10.82 28.57 4.30
N ALA A 36 11.67 28.48 3.28
CA ALA A 36 12.73 29.42 3.07
C ALA A 36 12.23 30.42 2.01
N ALA A 37 12.06 31.68 2.43
CA ALA A 37 11.94 32.79 1.53
C ALA A 37 13.25 32.92 0.74
N GLY A 38 13.15 32.80 -0.59
CA GLY A 38 14.27 32.86 -1.52
C GLY A 38 13.76 33.20 -2.90
N ARG A 39 13.34 34.45 -3.02
CA ARG A 39 12.93 35.19 -4.22
C ARG A 39 13.90 34.94 -5.38
N LEU A 40 13.40 34.56 -6.56
CA LEU A 40 13.92 34.78 -7.93
C LEU A 40 12.91 34.11 -8.90
N GLN A 41 11.89 34.82 -9.40
CA GLN A 41 11.89 35.48 -10.71
C GLN A 41 12.44 34.60 -11.84
N LEU A 42 11.56 34.05 -12.71
CA LEU A 42 11.26 34.59 -14.05
C LEU A 42 10.58 33.50 -14.91
N TRP A 43 9.25 33.52 -15.05
CA TRP A 43 8.55 32.95 -16.21
C TRP A 43 7.40 33.90 -16.55
N ALA A 44 7.65 34.81 -17.49
CA ALA A 44 6.63 35.67 -18.08
C ALA A 44 6.30 35.11 -19.46
N LEU A 45 5.19 34.39 -19.53
CA LEU A 45 4.45 34.12 -20.75
C LEU A 45 3.18 34.94 -20.62
N LEU A 46 3.11 36.06 -21.34
CA LEU A 46 1.87 36.76 -21.63
C LEU A 46 2.05 37.45 -22.98
N CYS A 47 1.38 36.85 -23.97
CA CYS A 47 1.01 37.49 -25.21
C CYS A 47 0.11 38.69 -24.91
N GLU A 48 0.46 39.86 -25.45
CA GLU A 48 -0.54 40.82 -25.91
C GLU A 48 0.09 41.75 -26.93
N ALA A 49 -0.48 41.73 -28.14
CA ALA A 49 -0.23 42.70 -29.18
C ALA A 49 -0.80 44.07 -28.77
N PRO A 50 -0.28 45.17 -29.33
CA PRO A 50 -1.19 45.92 -30.21
C PRO A 50 -0.56 46.53 -31.47
N ALA A 51 -1.44 46.57 -32.47
CA ALA A 51 -1.51 47.39 -33.67
C ALA A 51 -0.51 48.55 -33.85
N GLY A 52 0.19 48.54 -34.98
CA GLY A 52 0.91 49.70 -35.53
C GLY A 52 0.00 50.64 -36.36
N PRO A 53 0.37 51.91 -36.52
CA PRO A 53 -0.34 52.85 -37.37
C PRO A 53 0.18 52.84 -38.83
N ARG A 54 -0.68 53.36 -39.70
CA ARG A 54 -0.61 53.40 -41.17
C ARG A 54 0.31 54.51 -41.72
N SER A 55 0.72 54.27 -42.97
CA SER A 55 0.91 55.22 -44.09
C SER A 55 2.27 55.91 -44.31
N ALA A 56 2.49 56.16 -45.62
CA ALA A 56 3.56 56.90 -46.30
C ALA A 56 4.77 56.03 -46.68
N GLU A 57 5.38 56.06 -47.86
CA GLU A 57 5.16 56.77 -49.13
C GLU A 57 6.08 56.05 -50.14
N ILE A 58 5.68 55.92 -51.40
CA ILE A 58 6.48 55.34 -52.48
C ILE A 58 7.67 56.27 -52.80
N ARG A 59 8.90 55.74 -52.87
CA ARG A 59 10.00 56.40 -53.60
C ARG A 59 11.09 55.42 -54.06
N HIS A 60 11.38 55.46 -55.36
CA HIS A 60 12.62 55.05 -56.04
C HIS A 60 13.23 56.31 -56.70
N PRO A 61 14.49 56.35 -57.21
CA PRO A 61 15.62 55.40 -57.15
C PRO A 61 17.01 56.08 -56.89
N LYS A 62 18.08 55.26 -57.04
CA LYS A 62 19.48 55.56 -57.50
C LYS A 62 20.65 55.74 -56.48
N GLU A 63 21.58 54.79 -56.66
CA GLU A 63 23.06 54.93 -56.80
C GLU A 63 24.01 55.06 -55.56
N SER A 64 24.77 53.96 -55.37
CA SER A 64 26.25 53.89 -55.19
C SER A 64 26.83 54.02 -53.74
N PRO A 65 28.11 53.62 -53.48
CA PRO A 65 28.42 52.36 -52.79
C PRO A 65 29.31 52.53 -51.54
N ALA A 66 29.20 51.67 -50.52
CA ALA A 66 30.21 51.60 -49.47
C ALA A 66 30.20 50.25 -48.74
N LEU A 67 31.28 49.49 -48.97
CA LEU A 67 31.98 48.56 -48.08
C LEU A 67 31.27 48.19 -46.76
N ALA A 68 30.72 46.96 -46.71
CA ALA A 68 30.41 46.27 -45.46
C ALA A 68 31.21 44.96 -45.40
N THR A 69 32.21 44.96 -44.54
CA THR A 69 32.98 43.81 -44.08
C THR A 69 32.06 42.80 -43.37
N TRP A 70 32.06 41.56 -43.88
CA TRP A 70 31.36 40.43 -43.27
C TRP A 70 32.20 39.82 -42.14
N CYS A 71 31.68 39.82 -40.91
CA CYS A 71 32.16 38.95 -39.83
C CYS A 71 31.51 37.56 -39.93
N PRO A 72 32.25 36.45 -39.75
CA PRO A 72 31.67 35.12 -39.85
C PRO A 72 31.00 34.67 -38.54
N PHE A 73 29.72 34.34 -38.67
CA PHE A 73 29.08 33.11 -38.20
C PHE A 73 29.56 32.51 -36.85
N ARG A 74 28.82 32.83 -35.78
CA ARG A 74 28.93 32.21 -34.45
C ARG A 74 28.25 30.83 -34.46
N ARG A 75 29.02 29.75 -34.66
CA ARG A 75 28.54 28.35 -34.58
C ARG A 75 28.00 27.99 -33.19
N HIS A 76 26.72 27.66 -33.10
CA HIS A 76 26.10 27.04 -31.93
C HIS A 76 26.49 25.55 -31.83
N HIS A 77 27.60 25.22 -31.15
CA HIS A 77 28.04 23.84 -30.88
C HIS A 77 27.56 23.26 -29.51
N ARG A 78 26.55 23.85 -28.85
CA ARG A 78 26.19 23.47 -27.46
C ARG A 78 25.15 22.35 -27.26
N PRO A 79 24.25 21.95 -28.19
CA PRO A 79 23.30 20.87 -27.91
C PRO A 79 23.85 19.44 -28.16
N MET A 80 24.83 19.28 -29.05
CA MET A 80 25.34 17.97 -29.48
C MET A 80 26.11 17.21 -28.38
N ARG A 81 26.78 17.93 -27.48
CA ARG A 81 27.54 17.31 -26.37
C ARG A 81 26.62 16.74 -25.30
N LEU A 82 25.57 17.46 -24.92
CA LEU A 82 24.56 16.96 -23.97
C LEU A 82 23.84 15.73 -24.52
N LEU A 83 23.47 15.76 -25.80
CA LEU A 83 22.82 14.64 -26.46
C LEU A 83 23.74 13.41 -26.54
N ALA A 84 25.03 13.62 -26.84
CA ALA A 84 26.03 12.54 -26.81
C ALA A 84 26.24 11.94 -25.41
N PHE A 85 26.27 12.77 -24.36
CA PHE A 85 26.35 12.27 -22.98
C PHE A 85 25.10 11.49 -22.55
N VAL A 86 23.92 11.92 -22.97
CA VAL A 86 22.66 11.19 -22.72
C VAL A 86 22.65 9.86 -23.46
N VAL A 87 23.07 9.83 -24.73
CA VAL A 87 23.16 8.58 -25.52
C VAL A 87 24.20 7.63 -24.93
N LEU A 88 25.36 8.13 -24.50
CA LEU A 88 26.40 7.32 -23.85
C LEU A 88 25.93 6.77 -22.50
N ALA A 89 25.21 7.57 -21.71
CA ALA A 89 24.61 7.12 -20.45
C ALA A 89 23.54 6.03 -20.67
N LEU A 90 22.74 6.14 -21.74
CA LEU A 90 21.77 5.11 -22.11
C LEU A 90 22.45 3.81 -22.56
N PHE A 91 23.55 3.90 -23.33
CA PHE A 91 24.34 2.73 -23.72
C PHE A 91 25.06 2.05 -22.55
N ALA A 92 25.51 2.83 -21.55
CA ALA A 92 26.09 2.28 -20.34
C ALA A 92 25.06 1.54 -19.47
N VAL A 93 23.79 1.98 -19.48
CA VAL A 93 22.69 1.30 -18.78
C VAL A 93 22.23 0.03 -19.51
N SER A 94 22.40 -0.07 -20.83
CA SER A 94 21.99 -1.26 -21.59
C SER A 94 22.94 -2.45 -21.47
N GLN A 95 24.15 -2.26 -20.91
CA GLN A 95 25.02 -3.37 -20.50
C GLN A 95 24.48 -3.95 -19.17
N ALA A 96 23.24 -4.44 -19.19
CA ALA A 96 22.70 -5.27 -18.14
C ALA A 96 23.37 -6.64 -18.24
N GLU A 97 23.78 -7.22 -17.11
CA GLU A 97 24.42 -8.53 -17.09
C GLU A 97 23.63 -9.55 -17.91
N GLU A 98 24.34 -10.26 -18.79
CA GLU A 98 23.76 -11.33 -19.60
C GLU A 98 23.49 -12.54 -18.72
N GLY A 99 22.22 -12.87 -18.54
CA GLY A 99 21.79 -13.97 -17.70
C GLY A 99 20.37 -13.82 -17.17
N ALA A 100 19.88 -14.87 -16.51
CA ALA A 100 18.57 -14.83 -15.88
C ALA A 100 18.70 -14.11 -14.54
N ARG A 101 17.73 -13.27 -14.21
CA ARG A 101 17.71 -12.53 -12.95
C ARG A 101 16.32 -12.60 -12.38
N LEU A 102 16.18 -13.25 -11.23
CA LEU A 102 14.90 -13.40 -10.57
C LEU A 102 14.71 -12.33 -9.50
N LEU A 103 13.56 -11.69 -9.52
CA LEU A 103 13.03 -10.89 -8.42
C LEU A 103 11.87 -11.65 -7.81
N ALA A 104 11.85 -11.77 -6.49
CA ALA A 104 10.79 -12.50 -5.83
C ALA A 104 10.20 -11.71 -4.67
N SER A 105 8.88 -11.78 -4.56
CA SER A 105 8.12 -11.12 -3.51
C SER A 105 7.18 -12.10 -2.84
N LYS A 106 7.19 -12.12 -1.52
CA LYS A 106 6.20 -12.81 -0.68
C LYS A 106 5.23 -11.78 -0.12
N SER A 107 3.94 -12.04 -0.25
CA SER A 107 2.85 -11.22 0.28
C SER A 107 1.86 -12.08 1.07
N LEU A 108 1.32 -11.50 2.15
CA LEU A 108 0.27 -12.10 2.96
C LEU A 108 -1.06 -11.47 2.51
N LEU A 109 -1.94 -12.26 1.90
CA LEU A 109 -3.15 -11.73 1.25
C LEU A 109 -4.27 -11.41 2.25
N ASN A 110 -4.26 -12.07 3.40
CA ASN A 110 -5.24 -11.84 4.45
C ASN A 110 -5.01 -10.50 5.17
N ARG A 111 -6.11 -9.80 5.48
CA ARG A 111 -6.09 -8.60 6.33
C ARG A 111 -5.75 -8.91 7.79
N TYR A 112 -6.19 -10.08 8.27
CA TYR A 112 -6.02 -10.53 9.65
C TYR A 112 -5.59 -12.00 9.63
N ALA A 113 -4.53 -12.32 10.37
CA ALA A 113 -4.18 -13.70 10.69
C ALA A 113 -4.91 -14.10 11.97
N VAL A 114 -5.64 -15.21 11.93
CA VAL A 114 -6.44 -15.69 13.05
C VAL A 114 -6.18 -17.17 13.24
N GLU A 115 -6.00 -17.57 14.49
CA GLU A 115 -5.89 -18.95 14.91
C GLU A 115 -7.07 -19.79 14.38
N GLY A 116 -6.78 -20.93 13.78
CA GLY A 116 -7.78 -21.85 13.22
C GLY A 116 -8.43 -21.40 11.91
N ARG A 117 -8.05 -20.25 11.35
CA ARG A 117 -8.56 -19.77 10.05
C ARG A 117 -7.49 -19.79 8.97
N ASP A 118 -7.92 -19.81 7.72
CA ASP A 118 -7.02 -19.92 6.59
C ASP A 118 -6.22 -18.63 6.37
N LEU A 119 -4.90 -18.79 6.29
CA LEU A 119 -3.89 -17.78 6.03
C LEU A 119 -3.27 -18.06 4.66
N THR A 120 -3.43 -17.12 3.74
CA THR A 120 -2.99 -17.24 2.36
C THR A 120 -1.72 -16.44 2.14
N LEU A 121 -0.67 -17.14 1.72
CA LEU A 121 0.61 -16.58 1.32
C LEU A 121 0.76 -16.69 -0.18
N GLN A 122 1.18 -15.60 -0.81
CA GLN A 122 1.44 -15.55 -2.24
C GLN A 122 2.92 -15.23 -2.47
N TYR A 123 3.57 -16.07 -3.26
CA TYR A 123 4.93 -15.91 -3.74
C TYR A 123 4.84 -15.57 -5.22
N ASN A 124 5.39 -14.42 -5.60
CA ASN A 124 5.48 -14.01 -6.99
C ASN A 124 6.96 -13.93 -7.37
N ILE A 125 7.33 -14.60 -8.45
CA ILE A 125 8.69 -14.65 -8.99
C ILE A 125 8.64 -14.05 -10.38
N TYR A 126 9.51 -13.08 -10.65
CA TYR A 126 9.60 -12.35 -11.91
C TYR A 126 11.00 -12.52 -12.49
N ASN A 127 11.09 -12.96 -13.73
CA ASN A 127 12.36 -12.98 -14.44
C ASN A 127 12.57 -11.64 -15.18
N VAL A 128 13.47 -10.82 -14.65
CA VAL A 128 13.88 -9.54 -15.24
C VAL A 128 15.18 -9.65 -16.05
N GLY A 129 15.75 -10.85 -16.14
CA GLY A 129 16.94 -11.13 -16.93
C GLY A 129 16.65 -11.27 -18.43
N SER A 130 17.72 -11.30 -19.21
CA SER A 130 17.67 -11.48 -20.66
C SER A 130 17.54 -12.94 -21.09
N SER A 131 17.92 -13.89 -20.23
CA SER A 131 17.78 -15.33 -20.47
C SER A 131 16.75 -16.00 -19.54
N ALA A 132 16.43 -17.27 -19.84
CA ALA A 132 15.52 -18.06 -19.02
C ALA A 132 16.25 -18.56 -17.76
N ALA A 133 15.58 -18.48 -16.60
CA ALA A 133 16.06 -19.13 -15.39
C ALA A 133 15.70 -20.62 -15.44
N LEU A 134 16.63 -21.48 -15.06
CA LEU A 134 16.47 -22.94 -15.06
C LEU A 134 16.50 -23.48 -13.64
N ASP A 135 15.84 -24.62 -13.42
CA ASP A 135 15.78 -25.35 -12.16
C ASP A 135 15.51 -24.42 -10.96
N VAL A 136 14.44 -23.63 -11.07
CA VAL A 136 14.05 -22.69 -10.04
C VAL A 136 13.36 -23.44 -8.92
N GLU A 137 13.93 -23.46 -7.73
CA GLU A 137 13.34 -24.06 -6.53
C GLU A 137 13.04 -22.96 -5.51
N LEU A 138 11.81 -22.98 -4.98
CA LEU A 138 11.37 -22.14 -3.87
C LEU A 138 11.20 -23.02 -2.65
N SER A 139 11.86 -22.70 -1.55
CA SER A 139 11.69 -23.36 -0.25
C SER A 139 11.43 -22.35 0.86
N ASP A 140 10.48 -22.64 1.74
CA ASP A 140 10.15 -21.83 2.91
C ASP A 140 10.02 -22.69 4.17
N ASP A 141 11.12 -22.82 4.91
CA ASP A 141 11.21 -23.61 6.14
C ASP A 141 10.75 -22.85 7.39
N SER A 142 10.20 -21.64 7.21
CA SER A 142 9.80 -20.78 8.32
C SER A 142 8.55 -21.27 9.04
N PHE A 143 7.76 -22.16 8.42
CA PHE A 143 6.44 -22.57 8.92
C PHE A 143 6.43 -24.03 9.38
N PRO A 144 6.68 -24.28 10.67
CA PRO A 144 6.74 -25.63 11.17
C PRO A 144 5.32 -26.22 11.37
N PRO A 145 5.13 -27.53 11.12
CA PRO A 145 3.81 -28.16 11.10
C PRO A 145 3.11 -28.20 12.47
N GLU A 146 3.84 -28.08 13.57
CA GLU A 146 3.28 -28.00 14.93
C GLU A 146 2.52 -26.69 15.21
N ASP A 147 2.87 -25.62 14.51
CA ASP A 147 2.27 -24.30 14.67
C ASP A 147 1.39 -23.92 13.46
N PHE A 148 1.62 -24.52 12.29
CA PHE A 148 0.87 -24.26 11.06
C PHE A 148 0.45 -25.55 10.37
N GLY A 149 -0.86 -25.76 10.21
CA GLY A 149 -1.38 -26.81 9.35
C GLY A 149 -1.36 -26.39 7.88
N ILE A 150 -0.77 -27.20 7.00
CA ILE A 150 -0.83 -26.97 5.56
C ILE A 150 -2.21 -27.41 5.05
N VAL A 151 -3.00 -26.48 4.52
CA VAL A 151 -4.34 -26.78 3.97
C VAL A 151 -4.25 -27.06 2.47
N SER A 152 -3.50 -26.22 1.74
CA SER A 152 -3.34 -26.35 0.30
C SER A 152 -2.02 -25.76 -0.17
N GLY A 153 -1.45 -26.36 -1.22
CA GLY A 153 -0.16 -25.97 -1.79
C GLY A 153 1.02 -26.65 -1.08
N MET A 154 2.22 -26.30 -1.53
CA MET A 154 3.48 -26.86 -1.03
C MET A 154 4.44 -25.72 -0.70
N LEU A 155 5.17 -25.82 0.42
CA LEU A 155 6.18 -24.83 0.82
C LEU A 155 7.50 -25.00 0.07
N ASN A 156 7.74 -26.21 -0.47
CA ASN A 156 8.80 -26.46 -1.43
C ASN A 156 8.19 -26.79 -2.81
N VAL A 157 8.56 -26.01 -3.82
CA VAL A 157 8.14 -26.21 -5.22
C VAL A 157 9.32 -25.93 -6.15
N LYS A 158 9.43 -26.74 -7.21
CA LYS A 158 10.38 -26.52 -8.30
C LYS A 158 9.69 -26.23 -9.63
N TRP A 159 10.33 -25.41 -10.44
CA TRP A 159 9.97 -25.12 -11.83
C TRP A 159 11.17 -25.35 -12.72
N ASP A 160 11.00 -26.15 -13.76
CA ASP A 160 12.11 -26.50 -14.66
C ASP A 160 12.65 -25.27 -15.40
N ARG A 161 11.77 -24.32 -15.78
CA ARG A 161 12.14 -23.14 -16.55
C ARG A 161 11.18 -21.97 -16.37
N ILE A 162 11.75 -20.76 -16.25
CA ILE A 162 11.02 -19.49 -16.29
C ILE A 162 11.58 -18.63 -17.42
N ALA A 163 10.75 -18.35 -18.44
CA ALA A 163 11.14 -17.56 -19.60
C ALA A 163 11.56 -16.12 -19.22
N PRO A 164 12.40 -15.45 -20.04
CA PRO A 164 12.72 -14.04 -19.82
C PRO A 164 11.46 -13.18 -19.90
N ALA A 165 11.42 -12.10 -19.10
CA ALA A 165 10.27 -11.19 -18.99
C ALA A 165 8.93 -11.88 -18.64
N SER A 166 8.97 -13.07 -18.01
CA SER A 166 7.79 -13.80 -17.56
C SER A 166 7.75 -13.91 -16.02
N ASN A 167 6.58 -14.25 -15.50
CA ASN A 167 6.35 -14.37 -14.07
C ASN A 167 5.60 -15.66 -13.71
N VAL A 168 5.89 -16.17 -12.52
CA VAL A 168 5.21 -17.32 -11.92
C VAL A 168 4.71 -16.91 -10.54
N SER A 169 3.46 -17.23 -10.25
CA SER A 169 2.86 -17.02 -8.94
C SER A 169 2.52 -18.37 -8.31
N HIS A 170 2.91 -18.52 -7.06
CA HIS A 170 2.64 -19.69 -6.24
C HIS A 170 1.90 -19.27 -4.98
N THR A 171 0.82 -19.99 -4.65
CA THR A 171 -0.01 -19.64 -3.50
C THR A 171 -0.07 -20.84 -2.55
N VAL A 172 0.16 -20.57 -1.27
CA VAL A 172 0.09 -21.57 -0.21
C VAL A 172 -0.94 -21.11 0.81
N VAL A 173 -1.82 -22.02 1.19
CA VAL A 173 -2.83 -21.79 2.22
C VAL A 173 -2.44 -22.60 3.45
N LEU A 174 -2.12 -21.88 4.52
CA LEU A 174 -1.77 -22.42 5.83
C LEU A 174 -2.89 -22.11 6.83
N ARG A 175 -2.92 -22.84 7.93
CA ARG A 175 -3.82 -22.57 9.05
C ARG A 175 -3.00 -22.50 10.34
N PRO A 176 -2.82 -21.32 10.96
CA PRO A 176 -2.11 -21.21 12.21
C PRO A 176 -2.91 -21.89 13.33
N LEU A 177 -2.24 -22.70 14.13
CA LEU A 177 -2.82 -23.49 15.21
C LEU A 177 -2.71 -22.80 16.57
N LYS A 178 -1.82 -21.80 16.68
CA LYS A 178 -1.58 -21.04 17.91
C LYS A 178 -1.68 -19.55 17.64
N ALA A 179 -2.29 -18.82 18.58
CA ALA A 179 -2.26 -17.37 18.61
C ALA A 179 -0.92 -16.85 19.17
N GLY A 180 -0.46 -15.70 18.66
CA GLY A 180 0.80 -15.10 19.10
C GLY A 180 1.44 -14.23 18.04
N TYR A 181 2.61 -13.68 18.37
CA TYR A 181 3.42 -12.99 17.38
C TYR A 181 4.27 -13.98 16.60
N PHE A 182 4.22 -13.88 15.28
CA PHE A 182 4.98 -14.73 14.39
C PHE A 182 5.75 -13.88 13.38
N ASN A 183 6.97 -14.30 13.07
CA ASN A 183 7.82 -13.60 12.11
C ASN A 183 7.66 -14.23 10.73
N PHE A 184 6.99 -13.51 9.83
CA PHE A 184 6.91 -13.90 8.43
C PHE A 184 8.22 -13.53 7.73
N THR A 185 9.17 -14.45 7.82
CA THR A 185 10.49 -14.37 7.18
C THR A 185 10.41 -14.60 5.67
N SER A 186 11.50 -14.28 4.98
CA SER A 186 11.67 -14.52 3.55
C SER A 186 11.80 -16.01 3.25
N ALA A 187 11.28 -16.45 2.11
CA ALA A 187 11.60 -17.75 1.54
C ALA A 187 12.90 -17.68 0.73
N THR A 188 13.55 -18.82 0.58
CA THR A 188 14.78 -18.97 -0.22
C THR A 188 14.42 -19.47 -1.61
N ILE A 189 15.06 -18.89 -2.62
CA ILE A 189 14.92 -19.30 -4.02
C ILE A 189 16.30 -19.66 -4.54
N THR A 190 16.41 -20.81 -5.18
CA THR A 190 17.62 -21.26 -5.85
C THR A 190 17.33 -21.42 -7.33
N TYR A 191 18.26 -21.01 -8.19
CA TYR A 191 18.10 -21.15 -9.64
C TYR A 191 19.44 -21.12 -10.36
N LEU A 192 19.43 -21.58 -11.61
CA LEU A 192 20.56 -21.48 -12.53
C LEU A 192 20.30 -20.33 -13.51
N ALA A 193 21.27 -19.40 -13.60
CA ALA A 193 21.17 -18.24 -14.50
C ALA A 193 21.44 -18.57 -15.98
N GLN A 194 22.15 -19.68 -16.22
CA GLN A 194 22.51 -20.23 -17.53
C GLN A 194 22.67 -21.76 -17.41
N GLU A 195 22.57 -22.49 -18.53
CA GLU A 195 22.86 -23.93 -18.59
C GLU A 195 24.28 -24.20 -18.08
N ASP A 196 24.41 -25.10 -17.08
CA ASP A 196 25.66 -25.43 -16.36
C ASP A 196 26.35 -24.27 -15.60
N GLY A 197 25.60 -23.20 -15.30
CA GLY A 197 26.08 -22.10 -14.47
C GLY A 197 26.14 -22.42 -12.95
N PRO A 198 26.72 -21.53 -12.13
CA PRO A 198 26.63 -21.64 -10.68
C PRO A 198 25.19 -21.45 -10.19
N VAL A 199 24.82 -22.16 -9.11
CA VAL A 199 23.52 -21.97 -8.45
C VAL A 199 23.50 -20.61 -7.76
N VAL A 200 22.54 -19.78 -8.15
CA VAL A 200 22.28 -18.47 -7.54
C VAL A 200 21.22 -18.65 -6.47
N ILE A 201 21.52 -18.15 -5.27
CA ILE A 201 20.59 -18.15 -4.14
C ILE A 201 20.03 -16.72 -3.99
N GLY A 202 18.71 -16.60 -4.08
CA GLY A 202 17.96 -15.38 -3.80
C GLY A 202 17.03 -15.57 -2.61
N SER A 203 16.53 -14.47 -2.08
CA SER A 203 15.51 -14.46 -1.03
C SER A 203 14.32 -13.62 -1.47
N THR A 204 13.13 -14.00 -1.03
CA THR A 204 11.93 -13.18 -1.25
C THR A 204 11.90 -11.97 -0.33
N SER A 205 10.99 -11.03 -0.58
CA SER A 205 10.61 -10.06 0.45
C SER A 205 10.15 -10.75 1.74
N ALA A 206 10.40 -10.12 2.89
CA ALA A 206 9.91 -10.57 4.19
C ALA A 206 8.81 -9.59 4.67
N PRO A 207 7.55 -10.05 4.81
CA PRO A 207 6.47 -9.21 5.35
C PRO A 207 6.72 -8.72 6.79
N GLY A 208 7.62 -9.36 7.53
CA GLY A 208 8.02 -8.96 8.88
C GLY A 208 7.18 -9.64 9.97
N GLN A 209 7.20 -9.07 11.17
CA GLN A 209 6.46 -9.62 12.31
C GLN A 209 4.96 -9.30 12.18
N GLY A 210 4.12 -10.33 12.22
CA GLY A 210 2.67 -10.20 12.26
C GLY A 210 2.08 -10.87 13.49
N GLY A 211 0.99 -10.28 14.01
CA GLY A 211 0.24 -10.87 15.11
C GLY A 211 -0.84 -11.81 14.58
N ILE A 212 -0.83 -13.06 15.03
CA ILE A 212 -1.92 -14.01 14.86
C ILE A 212 -2.87 -13.82 16.04
N LEU A 213 -4.08 -13.38 15.76
CA LEU A 213 -5.12 -13.16 16.76
C LEU A 213 -5.73 -14.49 17.19
N ALA A 214 -6.03 -14.62 18.48
CA ALA A 214 -6.84 -15.72 18.97
C ALA A 214 -8.26 -15.61 18.39
N GLN A 215 -8.85 -16.74 18.03
CA GLN A 215 -10.19 -16.80 17.43
C GLN A 215 -11.23 -16.04 18.29
N ARG A 216 -11.19 -16.22 19.62
CA ARG A 216 -12.06 -15.50 20.57
C ARG A 216 -11.89 -13.98 20.53
N GLU A 217 -10.66 -13.49 20.37
CA GLU A 217 -10.39 -12.05 20.31
C GLU A 217 -10.84 -11.44 19.00
N PHE A 218 -10.66 -12.19 17.91
CA PHE A 218 -11.19 -11.83 16.61
C PHE A 218 -12.72 -11.72 16.68
N ASP A 219 -13.41 -12.73 17.21
CA ASP A 219 -14.87 -12.72 17.31
C ASP A 219 -15.36 -11.57 18.20
N ARG A 220 -14.68 -11.26 19.31
CA ARG A 220 -15.07 -10.10 20.14
C ARG A 220 -14.97 -8.76 19.38
N ARG A 221 -13.98 -8.60 18.50
CA ARG A 221 -13.74 -7.33 17.78
C ARG A 221 -14.52 -7.22 16.47
N PHE A 222 -14.77 -8.34 15.82
CA PHE A 222 -15.27 -8.41 14.45
C PHE A 222 -16.56 -9.21 14.31
N SER A 223 -17.16 -9.69 15.40
CA SER A 223 -18.48 -10.32 15.35
C SER A 223 -19.53 -9.30 14.90
N PRO A 224 -20.35 -9.64 13.90
CA PRO A 224 -21.49 -8.81 13.53
C PRO A 224 -22.52 -8.88 14.66
N HIS A 225 -22.73 -7.77 15.36
CA HIS A 225 -23.69 -7.65 16.47
C HIS A 225 -25.14 -7.52 15.97
N PHE A 226 -25.52 -8.30 14.96
CA PHE A 226 -26.80 -8.14 14.26
C PHE A 226 -28.00 -8.31 15.20
N LEU A 227 -27.95 -9.29 16.10
CA LEU A 227 -29.03 -9.52 17.07
C LEU A 227 -29.14 -8.39 18.09
N ASP A 228 -28.02 -7.82 18.53
CA ASP A 228 -28.03 -6.69 19.46
C ASP A 228 -28.60 -5.43 18.79
N TRP A 229 -28.22 -5.18 17.54
CA TRP A 229 -28.81 -4.10 16.73
C TRP A 229 -30.29 -4.31 16.47
N ALA A 230 -30.72 -5.55 16.20
CA ALA A 230 -32.14 -5.88 16.01
C ALA A 230 -32.93 -5.66 17.31
N ALA A 231 -32.41 -6.11 18.46
CA ALA A 231 -33.02 -5.87 19.76
C ALA A 231 -33.15 -4.38 20.06
N PHE A 232 -32.11 -3.59 19.80
CA PHE A 232 -32.17 -2.13 19.91
C PHE A 232 -33.24 -1.52 19.01
N GLY A 233 -33.33 -2.00 17.76
CA GLY A 233 -34.41 -1.62 16.85
C GLY A 233 -35.79 -1.88 17.48
N VAL A 234 -36.05 -3.11 17.93
CA VAL A 234 -37.34 -3.49 18.53
C VAL A 234 -37.66 -2.69 19.79
N MET A 235 -36.67 -2.42 20.65
CA MET A 235 -36.88 -1.63 21.88
C MET A 235 -37.18 -0.16 21.60
N THR A 236 -36.68 0.39 20.50
CA THR A 236 -36.91 1.80 20.11
C THR A 236 -38.17 1.98 19.25
N LEU A 237 -38.70 0.90 18.66
CA LEU A 237 -39.93 0.92 17.85
C LEU A 237 -41.15 1.52 18.59
N PRO A 238 -41.44 1.25 19.87
CA PRO A 238 -42.58 1.88 20.54
C PRO A 238 -42.43 3.40 20.65
N SER A 239 -41.23 3.87 20.98
CA SER A 239 -40.93 5.30 21.19
C SER A 239 -41.01 6.11 19.90
N ILE A 240 -40.72 5.51 18.74
CA ILE A 240 -40.83 6.18 17.43
C ILE A 240 -42.18 5.89 16.77
N GLY A 241 -42.66 4.64 16.89
CA GLY A 241 -43.85 4.14 16.23
C GLY A 241 -45.14 4.70 16.81
N ILE A 242 -45.29 4.81 18.13
CA ILE A 242 -46.52 5.33 18.75
C ILE A 242 -46.75 6.81 18.34
N PRO A 243 -45.78 7.73 18.48
CA PRO A 243 -45.95 9.10 18.00
C PRO A 243 -46.22 9.20 16.50
N LEU A 244 -45.57 8.37 15.67
CA LEU A 244 -45.75 8.38 14.22
C LEU A 244 -47.15 7.88 13.81
N LEU A 245 -47.66 6.83 14.45
CA LEU A 245 -49.02 6.33 14.23
C LEU A 245 -50.07 7.38 14.62
N LEU A 246 -49.87 8.03 15.78
CA LEU A 246 -50.75 9.11 16.23
C LEU A 246 -50.73 10.29 15.24
N TRP A 247 -49.54 10.72 14.81
CA TRP A 247 -49.39 11.77 13.81
C TRP A 247 -50.08 11.42 12.49
N TYR A 248 -49.86 10.20 11.98
CA TYR A 248 -50.46 9.75 10.72
C TYR A 248 -51.99 9.70 10.80
N SER A 249 -52.54 9.23 11.92
CA SER A 249 -53.98 9.23 12.17
C SER A 249 -54.56 10.66 12.22
N SER A 250 -53.83 11.60 12.83
CA SER A 250 -54.23 13.01 12.93
C SER A 250 -54.22 13.68 11.56
N LYS A 251 -53.13 13.52 10.80
CA LYS A 251 -52.97 14.13 9.47
C LYS A 251 -54.07 13.68 8.51
N ARG A 252 -54.38 12.37 8.47
CA ARG A 252 -55.46 11.82 7.64
C ARG A 252 -56.83 12.40 7.96
N LYS A 253 -57.09 12.77 9.22
CA LYS A 253 -58.39 13.28 9.67
C LYS A 253 -58.60 14.76 9.36
N TYR A 254 -57.54 15.57 9.39
CA TYR A 254 -57.65 17.03 9.28
C TYR A 254 -57.24 17.61 7.92
N ASP A 255 -56.55 16.84 7.06
CA ASP A 255 -56.15 17.29 5.73
C ASP A 255 -57.20 17.05 4.64
N THR A 256 -58.32 16.38 4.92
CA THR A 256 -59.36 16.19 3.91
C THR A 256 -59.99 17.54 3.56
N PRO A 257 -59.86 18.03 2.31
CA PRO A 257 -60.42 19.32 1.93
C PRO A 257 -61.94 19.26 2.06
N LYS A 258 -62.56 20.23 2.76
CA LYS A 258 -64.02 20.32 2.83
C LYS A 258 -64.57 20.49 1.41
N THR A 259 -65.39 19.54 0.95
CA THR A 259 -66.10 19.66 -0.31
C THR A 259 -67.00 20.91 -0.25
N LYS A 260 -66.68 21.94 -1.05
CA LYS A 260 -67.55 23.10 -1.23
C LYS A 260 -68.85 22.61 -1.87
N LYS A 261 -69.97 22.76 -1.16
CA LYS A 261 -71.30 22.51 -1.69
C LYS A 261 -71.71 23.76 -2.48
N ASN A 262 -71.82 23.63 -3.80
CA ASN A 262 -72.40 24.66 -4.69
C ASN A 262 -73.91 24.75 -4.50
#